data_AF-A0A6N7LN15-F1
#
_entry.id   AF-A0A6N7LN15-F1
#
_cell.length_a   1.000
_cell.length_b   1.000
_cell.length_c   1.000
_cell.angle_alpha   90.00
_cell.angle_beta   90.00
_cell.angle_gamma   90.00
#
_symmetry.space_group_name_H-M   'P 1'
#
loop_
_entity.id
_entity.type
_entity.pdbx_description
1 polymer ?
#
loop_
_entity_poly.entity_id
_entity_poly.type
_entity_poly.pdbx_seq_one_letter_code
_entity_poly.pdbx_strand_id
1 'polypeptide(L)'
;MHAAKEIFAYQVIPGTDEVLAFAETLATARREASEHCEGLKAMGESVEGGIAIYRVRLKDPSLSDLVTVLNYPEDTRERLVQAIERLAVVS
;
A
#
# COMPACT_ATOMS: atom_id res chain seq x y z
N MET A 1 4.32 14.90 -21.25
CA MET A 1 3.58 13.94 -20.39
C MET A 1 4.60 13.28 -19.50
N HIS A 2 4.69 13.67 -18.22
CA HIS A 2 5.47 12.88 -17.27
C HIS A 2 4.78 11.54 -17.07
N ALA A 3 5.53 10.43 -17.07
CA ALA A 3 4.98 9.14 -16.73
C ALA A 3 4.38 9.21 -15.32
N ALA A 4 3.15 8.70 -15.16
CA ALA A 4 2.52 8.62 -13.84
C ALA A 4 3.46 7.84 -12.91
N LYS A 5 3.77 8.39 -11.73
CA LYS A 5 4.60 7.69 -10.75
C LYS A 5 3.78 6.55 -10.17
N GLU A 6 4.32 5.33 -10.23
CA GLU A 6 3.71 4.14 -9.65
C GLU A 6 4.54 3.68 -8.45
N ILE A 7 3.85 3.32 -7.37
CA ILE A 7 4.41 2.61 -6.21
C ILE A 7 3.57 1.37 -5.94
N PHE A 8 3.97 0.59 -4.95
CA PHE A 8 3.29 -0.64 -4.55
C PHE A 8 2.87 -0.56 -3.10
N ALA A 9 1.90 -1.37 -2.72
CA ALA A 9 1.46 -1.48 -1.34
C ALA A 9 1.03 -2.89 -0.98
N TYR A 10 1.00 -3.23 0.31
CA TYR A 10 0.46 -4.49 0.81
C TYR A 10 -0.42 -4.26 2.04
N GLN A 11 -1.38 -5.16 2.27
CA GLN A 11 -2.24 -5.10 3.45
C GLN A 11 -1.44 -5.34 4.72
N VAL A 12 -1.61 -4.45 5.71
CA VAL A 12 -1.06 -4.66 7.06
C VAL A 12 -2.01 -5.55 7.87
N ILE A 13 -3.31 -5.44 7.66
CA ILE A 13 -4.31 -6.31 8.28
C ILE A 13 -4.83 -7.26 7.20
N PRO A 14 -4.61 -8.59 7.32
CA PRO A 14 -5.07 -9.55 6.33
C PRO A 14 -6.56 -9.39 6.01
N GLY A 15 -6.89 -9.38 4.72
CA GLY A 15 -8.28 -9.27 4.26
C GLY A 15 -8.90 -7.87 4.33
N THR A 16 -8.20 -6.85 4.82
CA THR A 16 -8.71 -5.46 4.85
C THR A 16 -7.83 -4.49 4.07
N ASP A 17 -8.49 -3.52 3.41
CA ASP A 17 -7.82 -2.46 2.64
C ASP A 17 -7.71 -1.15 3.44
N GLU A 18 -7.91 -1.23 4.77
CA GLU A 18 -7.92 -0.09 5.67
C GLU A 18 -6.51 0.45 5.91
N VAL A 19 -5.55 -0.46 6.11
CA VAL A 19 -4.16 -0.11 6.41
C VAL A 19 -3.24 -0.77 5.40
N LEU A 20 -2.56 0.08 4.63
CA LEU A 20 -1.60 -0.32 3.60
C LEU A 20 -0.20 0.15 3.98
N ALA A 21 0.77 -0.74 3.85
CA ALA A 21 2.19 -0.41 3.86
C ALA A 21 2.67 -0.22 2.42
N PHE A 22 3.53 0.77 2.15
CA PHE A 22 3.93 1.17 0.80
C PHE A 22 5.41 0.86 0.52
N ALA A 23 5.71 0.51 -0.74
CA ALA A 23 7.06 0.22 -1.21
C ALA A 23 7.28 0.74 -2.64
N GLU A 24 8.51 1.10 -2.98
CA GLU A 24 8.86 1.65 -4.30
C GLU A 24 8.78 0.62 -5.43
N THR A 25 8.97 -0.67 -5.13
CA THR A 25 8.99 -1.74 -6.14
C THR A 25 8.11 -2.93 -5.75
N LEU A 26 7.60 -3.65 -6.75
CA LEU A 26 6.81 -4.86 -6.54
C LEU A 26 7.62 -5.95 -5.80
N ALA A 27 8.93 -6.03 -6.07
CA ALA A 27 9.80 -7.00 -5.41
C ALA A 27 9.90 -6.72 -3.91
N THR A 28 10.07 -5.45 -3.53
CA THR A 28 10.07 -5.01 -2.13
C THR A 28 8.73 -5.31 -1.47
N ALA A 29 7.61 -4.91 -2.09
CA ALA A 29 6.27 -5.17 -1.55
C ALA A 29 6.01 -6.66 -1.35
N ARG A 30 6.45 -7.53 -2.28
CA ARG A 30 6.29 -8.99 -2.15
C ARG A 30 7.11 -9.57 -1.00
N ARG A 31 8.37 -9.13 -0.87
CA ARG A 31 9.24 -9.58 0.23
C ARG A 31 8.64 -9.20 1.58
N GLU A 32 8.31 -7.92 1.75
CA GLU A 32 7.78 -7.39 3.01
C GLU A 32 6.40 -7.97 3.34
N ALA A 33 5.51 -8.15 2.35
CA ALA A 33 4.23 -8.83 2.56
C ALA A 33 4.40 -10.30 3.00
N SER A 34 5.43 -10.99 2.49
CA SER A 34 5.72 -12.38 2.87
C SER A 34 6.24 -12.45 4.30
N GLU A 35 7.22 -11.61 4.63
CA GLU A 35 7.76 -11.49 5.99
C GLU A 35 6.67 -11.13 7.00
N HIS A 36 5.78 -10.20 6.63
CA HIS A 36 4.62 -9.81 7.43
C HIS A 36 3.65 -10.98 7.63
N CYS A 37 3.31 -11.70 6.56
CA CYS A 37 2.45 -12.90 6.62
C CYS A 37 3.02 -13.96 7.57
N GLU A 38 4.31 -14.24 7.46
CA GLU A 38 5.01 -15.20 8.31
C GLU A 38 5.04 -14.76 9.78
N GLY A 39 5.27 -13.46 10.04
CA GLY A 39 5.21 -12.88 11.37
C GLY A 39 3.84 -13.06 12.04
N LEU A 40 2.76 -12.75 11.31
CA LEU A 40 1.39 -12.93 11.79
C LEU A 40 1.07 -14.40 12.11
N LYS A 41 1.45 -15.31 11.21
CA LYS A 41 1.30 -16.77 11.44
C LYS A 41 2.06 -17.23 12.69
N ALA A 42 3.29 -16.75 12.88
CA ALA A 42 4.10 -17.09 14.04
C ALA A 42 3.48 -16.60 15.36
N MET A 43 2.73 -15.50 15.32
CA MET A 43 1.98 -14.96 16.45
C MET A 43 0.62 -15.65 16.67
N GLY A 44 0.24 -16.60 15.81
CA GLY A 44 -1.06 -17.28 15.86
C GLY A 44 -2.23 -16.42 15.36
N GLU A 45 -1.95 -15.32 14.65
CA GLU A 45 -2.98 -14.50 14.03
C GLU A 45 -3.56 -15.17 12.78
N SER A 46 -4.85 -14.92 12.52
CA SER A 46 -5.49 -15.41 11.30
C SER A 46 -5.04 -14.60 10.09
N VAL A 47 -4.44 -15.29 9.13
CA VAL A 47 -4.13 -14.75 7.80
C VAL A 47 -5.07 -15.32 6.74
N GLU A 48 -6.28 -15.72 7.15
CA GLU A 48 -7.27 -16.30 6.25
C GLU A 48 -7.65 -15.30 5.15
N GLY A 49 -7.42 -15.68 3.89
CA GLY A 49 -7.54 -14.78 2.73
C GLY A 49 -6.24 -14.11 2.27
N GLY A 50 -5.16 -14.26 3.03
CA GLY A 50 -3.81 -13.77 2.73
C GLY A 50 -3.66 -12.24 2.81
N ILE A 51 -2.45 -11.77 2.48
CA ILE A 51 -2.10 -10.36 2.37
C ILE A 51 -2.13 -9.96 0.90
N ALA A 52 -3.06 -9.08 0.54
CA ALA A 52 -3.13 -8.55 -0.82
C ALA A 52 -1.99 -7.55 -1.09
N ILE A 53 -1.54 -7.51 -2.34
CA ILE A 53 -0.56 -6.55 -2.87
C ILE A 53 -1.23 -5.71 -3.96
N TYR A 54 -0.94 -4.42 -3.95
CA TYR A 54 -1.53 -3.41 -4.83
C TYR A 54 -0.47 -2.67 -5.65
N ARG A 55 -0.85 -2.26 -6.86
CA ARG A 55 -0.23 -1.16 -7.60
C ARG A 55 -0.98 0.12 -7.25
N VAL A 56 -0.23 1.17 -6.95
CA VAL A 56 -0.78 2.49 -6.61
C VAL A 56 -0.23 3.50 -7.61
N ARG A 57 -1.13 4.10 -8.38
CA ARG A 57 -0.79 5.22 -9.27
C ARG A 57 -0.91 6.52 -8.49
N LEU A 58 0.14 7.33 -8.53
CA LEU A 58 0.19 8.62 -7.84
C LEU A 58 -0.22 9.75 -8.77
N LYS A 59 -0.92 10.74 -8.20
CA LYS A 59 -1.13 12.04 -8.81
C LYS A 59 0.21 12.80 -8.87
N ASP A 60 0.24 13.88 -9.66
CA ASP A 60 1.30 14.89 -9.55
C ASP A 60 0.81 15.95 -8.53
N PRO A 61 1.27 15.90 -7.27
CA PRO A 61 0.71 16.75 -6.23
C PRO A 61 1.20 18.19 -6.37
N SER A 62 0.30 19.14 -6.12
CA SER A 62 0.70 20.53 -5.94
C SER A 62 1.43 20.70 -4.59
N LEU A 63 2.13 21.83 -4.42
CA LEU A 63 2.70 22.18 -3.12
C LEU A 63 1.63 22.24 -2.02
N SER A 64 0.42 22.69 -2.35
CA SER A 64 -0.70 22.72 -1.41
C SER A 64 -1.11 21.31 -0.98
N ASP A 65 -1.15 20.35 -1.91
CA ASP A 65 -1.49 18.97 -1.59
C ASP A 65 -0.46 18.36 -0.63
N LEU A 66 0.83 18.63 -0.85
CA LEU A 66 1.89 18.19 0.06
C LEU A 66 1.75 18.81 1.45
N VAL A 67 1.48 20.12 1.54
CA VAL A 67 1.26 20.81 2.82
C VAL A 67 0.02 20.25 3.54
N THR A 68 -1.06 19.98 2.81
CA THR A 68 -2.27 19.37 3.38
C THR A 68 -1.95 18.00 3.96
N VAL A 69 -1.28 17.12 3.21
CA VAL A 69 -0.95 15.77 3.69
C VAL A 69 -0.05 15.78 4.91
N LEU A 70 0.90 16.72 5.00
CA LEU A 70 1.77 16.84 6.17
C LEU A 70 1.01 17.28 7.44
N ASN A 71 -0.05 18.10 7.28
CA ASN A 71 -0.88 18.54 8.40
C ASN A 71 -2.06 17.59 8.69
N TYR A 72 -2.54 16.88 7.68
CA TYR A 72 -3.73 16.02 7.69
C TYR A 72 -3.43 14.71 6.93
N PRO A 73 -2.69 13.77 7.56
CA PRO A 73 -2.30 12.52 6.90
C PRO A 73 -3.48 11.65 6.44
N GLU A 74 -4.65 11.79 7.04
CA GLU A 74 -5.90 11.14 6.62
C GLU A 74 -6.30 11.49 5.18
N ASP A 75 -5.93 12.67 4.69
CA ASP A 75 -6.22 13.15 3.34
C ASP A 75 -5.24 12.58 2.29
N THR A 76 -4.20 11.85 2.71
CA THR A 76 -3.13 11.33 1.82
C THR A 76 -3.70 10.61 0.60
N ARG A 77 -4.69 9.74 0.82
CA ARG A 77 -5.29 8.95 -0.27
C ARG A 77 -5.99 9.85 -1.28
N GLU A 78 -6.80 10.80 -0.82
CA GLU A 78 -7.51 11.70 -1.72
C GLU A 78 -6.54 12.61 -2.48
N ARG A 79 -5.49 13.10 -1.82
CA ARG A 79 -4.57 14.10 -2.36
C ARG A 79 -3.49 13.49 -3.26
N LEU A 80 -2.96 12.32 -2.94
CA LEU A 80 -1.81 11.73 -3.62
C LEU A 80 -2.13 10.52 -4.49
N VAL A 81 -3.21 9.79 -4.22
CA VAL A 81 -3.52 8.55 -4.94
C VAL A 81 -4.50 8.80 -6.08
N GLN A 82 -4.12 8.39 -7.29
CA GLN A 82 -4.97 8.42 -8.48
C GLN A 82 -5.78 7.14 -8.62
N ALA A 83 -5.14 5.98 -8.46
CA ALA A 83 -5.78 4.68 -8.60
C ALA A 83 -5.06 3.62 -7.76
N ILE A 84 -5.82 2.62 -7.32
CA ILE A 84 -5.30 1.43 -6.65
C ILE A 84 -5.81 0.21 -7.41
N GLU A 85 -4.91 -0.69 -7.76
CA GLU A 85 -5.20 -1.93 -8.50
C GLU A 85 -4.63 -3.11 -7.72
N ARG A 86 -5.47 -4.11 -7.38
CA ARG A 86 -5.00 -5.34 -6.73
C ARG A 86 -4.24 -6.19 -7.73
N LEU A 87 -3.01 -6.57 -7.37
CA LEU A 87 -2.12 -7.36 -8.23
C LEU A 87 -2.03 -8.83 -7.82
N ALA A 88 -1.94 -9.10 -6.52
CA ALA A 88 -1.63 -10.44 -6.02
C ALA A 88 -2.11 -10.62 -4.57
N VAL A 89 -1.97 -11.86 -4.09
CA VAL A 89 -2.15 -12.24 -2.68
C VAL A 89 -0.97 -13.10 -2.28
N VAL A 90 -0.43 -12.84 -1.10
CA VAL A 90 0.58 -13.66 -0.42
C VAL A 90 -0.13 -14.42 0.69
N SER A 91 0.12 -15.73 0.80
CA SER A 91 -0.56 -16.62 1.74
C SER A 91 0.39 -17.57 2.42
#